data_AF-A0A7V9C035-F1
#
_entry.id   AF-A0A7V9C035-F1
#
_cell.length_a   1.000
_cell.length_b   1.000
_cell.length_c   1.000
_cell.angle_alpha   90.00
_cell.angle_beta   90.00
_cell.angle_gamma   90.00
#
_symmetry.space_group_name_H-M   'P 1'
#
loop_
_entity.id
_entity.type
_entity.pdbx_description
1 polymer ?
#
loop_
_entity_poly.entity_id
_entity_poly.type
_entity_poly.pdbx_seq_one_letter_code
_entity_poly.pdbx_strand_id
1 'polypeptide(L)'
;MKYDLVIEGATIVDRTGAPPFRGNVAVQGDRIAAVGDIDGDGARTIDAEGKYVTPGFVDIHTHLDAQVGWDPVATSSCWHGVTSVVLGNCGVTFAPCKPEYVHDFPGGTGRFVQRGAGYDCTVVNGRVFMEGGEHTGEPAGTVLRSTA
;
A
#
# COMPACT_ATOMS: atom_id res chain seq x y z
N MET A 1 -24.57 -6.82 -25.66
CA MET A 1 -24.02 -7.85 -24.75
C MET A 1 -24.65 -7.65 -23.37
N LYS A 2 -24.59 -8.59 -22.42
CA LYS A 2 -25.04 -8.34 -21.04
C LYS A 2 -23.87 -8.47 -20.09
N TYR A 3 -23.56 -7.39 -19.37
CA TYR A 3 -22.48 -7.32 -18.39
C TYR A 3 -23.01 -7.53 -16.97
N ASP A 4 -22.13 -7.79 -16.00
CA ASP A 4 -22.55 -7.91 -14.60
C ASP A 4 -22.84 -6.54 -13.98
N LEU A 5 -22.00 -5.55 -14.30
CA LEU A 5 -22.13 -4.16 -13.86
C LEU A 5 -21.77 -3.20 -14.99
N VAL A 6 -22.54 -2.13 -15.15
CA VAL A 6 -22.18 -0.96 -15.96
C VAL A 6 -22.23 0.29 -15.10
N ILE A 7 -21.18 1.11 -15.17
CA ILE A 7 -21.12 2.45 -14.59
C ILE A 7 -21.30 3.44 -15.73
N GLU A 8 -22.37 4.23 -15.70
CA GLU A 8 -22.81 5.05 -16.84
C GLU A 8 -22.58 6.54 -16.62
N GLY A 9 -22.22 7.25 -17.70
CA GLY A 9 -22.18 8.72 -17.73
C GLY A 9 -21.05 9.34 -16.91
N ALA A 10 -19.97 8.60 -16.64
CA ALA A 10 -18.85 9.08 -15.83
C ALA A 10 -17.88 9.97 -16.61
N THR A 11 -17.12 10.78 -15.88
CA THR A 11 -15.83 11.29 -16.34
C THR A 11 -14.72 10.31 -15.93
N ILE A 12 -14.09 9.65 -16.90
CA ILE A 12 -13.13 8.57 -16.68
C ILE A 12 -11.71 9.12 -16.66
N VAL A 13 -10.94 8.74 -15.65
CA VAL A 13 -9.50 9.02 -15.52
C VAL A 13 -8.76 7.68 -15.46
N ASP A 14 -8.12 7.28 -16.56
CA ASP A 14 -7.54 5.93 -16.71
C ASP A 14 -6.05 5.81 -16.36
N ARG A 15 -5.42 6.91 -15.89
CA ARG A 15 -4.00 7.00 -15.53
C ARG A 15 -3.01 6.76 -16.69
N THR A 16 -3.45 6.77 -17.95
CA THR A 16 -2.55 6.68 -19.13
C THR A 16 -1.78 7.98 -19.38
N GLY A 17 -2.17 9.07 -18.74
CA GLY A 17 -1.65 10.42 -18.98
C GLY A 17 -2.46 11.23 -20.00
N ALA A 18 -3.44 10.60 -20.66
CA ALA A 18 -4.41 11.31 -21.49
C ALA A 18 -5.37 12.17 -20.64
N PRO A 19 -5.98 13.22 -21.22
CA PRO A 19 -7.03 13.99 -20.55
C PRO A 19 -8.23 13.10 -20.17
N PRO A 20 -8.93 13.41 -19.06
CA PRO A 20 -10.17 12.72 -18.71
C PRO A 20 -11.22 12.83 -19.82
N PHE A 21 -12.01 11.78 -20.02
CA PHE A 21 -13.04 11.73 -21.06
C PHE A 21 -14.37 11.19 -20.53
N ARG A 22 -15.47 11.47 -21.24
CA ARG A 22 -16.81 11.01 -20.86
C ARG A 22 -17.08 9.62 -21.42
N GLY A 23 -17.69 8.75 -20.63
CA GLY A 23 -18.08 7.42 -21.08
C GLY A 23 -18.54 6.52 -19.96
N ASN A 24 -18.58 5.23 -20.27
CA ASN A 24 -19.06 4.18 -19.40
C ASN A 24 -17.94 3.19 -19.07
N VAL A 25 -18.12 2.40 -18.01
CA VAL A 25 -17.24 1.29 -17.65
C VAL A 25 -18.08 0.04 -17.41
N ALA A 26 -17.80 -1.03 -18.15
CA ALA A 26 -18.46 -2.32 -17.97
C ALA A 26 -17.54 -3.32 -17.28
N VAL A 27 -18.11 -4.10 -16.36
CA VAL A 27 -17.42 -5.13 -15.59
C VAL A 27 -18.07 -6.49 -15.83
N GLN A 28 -17.23 -7.50 -16.05
CA GLN A 28 -17.62 -8.91 -16.14
C GLN A 28 -16.72 -9.73 -15.21
N GLY A 29 -17.30 -10.38 -14.21
CA GLY A 29 -16.56 -11.10 -13.18
C GLY A 29 -15.57 -10.17 -12.46
N ASP A 30 -14.28 -10.51 -12.54
CA ASP A 30 -13.16 -9.79 -11.91
C ASP A 30 -12.43 -8.83 -12.85
N ARG A 31 -12.95 -8.59 -14.06
CA ARG A 31 -12.31 -7.75 -15.09
C ARG A 31 -13.18 -6.58 -15.53
N ILE A 32 -12.51 -5.49 -15.86
CA ILE A 32 -13.07 -4.44 -16.70
C ILE A 32 -13.19 -5.01 -18.12
N ALA A 33 -14.41 -5.15 -18.62
CA ALA A 33 -14.71 -5.75 -19.92
C ALA A 33 -14.65 -4.71 -21.05
N ALA A 34 -15.08 -3.47 -20.79
CA ALA A 34 -15.05 -2.37 -21.75
C ALA A 34 -15.02 -1.00 -21.04
N VAL A 35 -14.51 0.02 -21.74
CA VAL A 35 -14.39 1.40 -21.27
C VAL A 35 -14.69 2.35 -22.44
N GLY A 36 -15.42 3.44 -22.18
CA GLY A 36 -15.76 4.45 -23.19
C GLY A 36 -17.18 4.27 -23.70
N ASP A 37 -17.33 4.19 -25.02
CA ASP A 37 -18.61 3.84 -25.64
C ASP A 37 -18.81 2.32 -25.57
N ILE A 38 -19.95 1.88 -25.02
CA ILE A 38 -20.18 0.47 -24.68
C ILE A 38 -21.54 0.02 -25.21
N ASP A 39 -21.52 -1.04 -26.03
CA ASP A 39 -22.73 -1.73 -26.48
C ASP A 39 -23.17 -2.82 -25.48
N GLY A 40 -24.19 -2.52 -24.68
CA GLY A 40 -24.89 -3.50 -23.86
C GLY A 40 -25.21 -3.05 -22.45
N ASP A 41 -26.17 -3.74 -21.84
CA ASP A 41 -26.70 -3.40 -20.52
C ASP A 41 -25.99 -4.16 -19.40
N GLY A 42 -25.98 -3.58 -18.21
CA GLY A 42 -25.57 -4.26 -16.98
C GLY A 42 -26.72 -5.00 -16.31
N ALA A 43 -26.44 -6.13 -15.67
CA ALA A 43 -27.36 -6.72 -14.69
C ALA A 43 -27.59 -5.76 -13.51
N ARG A 44 -26.59 -4.92 -13.22
CA ARG A 44 -26.68 -3.74 -12.37
C ARG A 44 -26.12 -2.53 -13.11
N THR A 45 -26.76 -1.38 -12.93
CA THR A 45 -26.29 -0.09 -13.45
C THR A 45 -26.04 0.89 -12.31
N ILE A 46 -24.96 1.65 -12.41
CA ILE A 46 -24.63 2.77 -11.50
C ILE A 46 -24.61 4.06 -12.31
N ASP A 47 -25.45 5.02 -11.95
CA ASP A 47 -25.43 6.37 -12.50
C ASP A 47 -24.28 7.20 -11.88
N ALA A 48 -23.31 7.51 -12.74
CA ALA A 48 -22.13 8.29 -12.42
C ALA A 48 -22.11 9.66 -13.13
N GLU A 49 -23.27 10.19 -13.51
CA GLU A 49 -23.39 11.54 -14.04
C GLU A 49 -22.80 12.58 -13.07
N GLY A 50 -22.02 13.52 -13.62
CA GLY A 50 -21.26 14.50 -12.83
C GLY A 50 -20.17 13.92 -11.89
N LYS A 51 -19.90 12.62 -11.91
CA LYS A 51 -18.90 11.96 -11.06
C LYS A 51 -17.70 11.46 -11.87
N TYR A 52 -16.65 11.11 -11.14
CA TYR A 52 -15.44 10.51 -11.70
C TYR A 52 -15.43 9.01 -11.49
N VAL A 53 -14.89 8.30 -12.48
CA VAL A 53 -14.46 6.90 -12.34
C VAL A 53 -12.96 6.85 -12.54
N THR A 54 -12.26 6.28 -11.56
CA THR A 54 -10.80 6.12 -11.56
C THR A 54 -10.45 4.68 -11.24
N PRO A 55 -9.23 4.22 -11.56
CA PRO A 55 -8.65 3.08 -10.88
C PRO A 55 -8.72 3.30 -9.35
N GLY A 56 -8.93 2.22 -8.62
CA GLY A 56 -8.82 2.26 -7.17
C GLY A 56 -7.41 2.68 -6.74
N PHE A 57 -7.31 3.38 -5.61
CA PHE A 57 -6.02 3.88 -5.16
C PHE A 57 -5.17 2.75 -4.57
N VAL A 58 -3.86 2.87 -4.76
CA VAL A 58 -2.85 1.97 -4.19
C VAL A 58 -2.10 2.75 -3.12
N ASP A 59 -2.28 2.34 -1.87
CA ASP A 59 -1.55 2.93 -0.75
C ASP A 59 -0.25 2.16 -0.54
N ILE A 60 0.85 2.79 -0.93
CA ILE A 60 2.17 2.16 -0.92
C ILE A 60 2.82 2.18 0.47
N HIS A 61 2.21 2.84 1.46
CA HIS A 61 2.85 3.04 2.76
C HIS A 61 1.84 2.97 3.90
N THR A 62 1.59 1.74 4.36
CA THR A 62 0.66 1.50 5.47
C THR A 62 1.30 0.70 6.60
N HIS A 63 0.68 0.80 7.77
CA HIS A 63 0.96 -0.01 8.96
C HIS A 63 -0.26 -0.84 9.36
N LEU A 64 -0.98 -1.37 8.37
CA LEU A 64 -2.21 -2.15 8.58
C LEU A 64 -1.94 -3.63 8.88
N ASP A 65 -0.66 -4.04 8.99
CA ASP A 65 -0.23 -5.42 9.22
C ASP A 65 -1.00 -6.14 10.34
N ALA A 66 -1.20 -5.43 11.46
CA ALA A 66 -2.00 -5.94 12.56
C ALA A 66 -3.50 -5.74 12.30
N GLN A 67 -3.87 -4.56 11.79
CA GLN A 67 -5.26 -4.12 11.65
C GLN A 67 -6.09 -5.05 10.80
N VAL A 68 -5.54 -5.58 9.71
CA VAL A 68 -6.26 -6.54 8.86
C VAL A 68 -6.73 -7.79 9.60
N GLY A 69 -6.13 -8.10 10.77
CA GLY A 69 -6.56 -9.20 11.63
C GLY A 69 -7.88 -8.95 12.37
N TRP A 70 -8.22 -7.71 12.72
CA TRP A 70 -9.48 -7.35 13.40
C TRP A 70 -10.43 -6.49 12.56
N ASP A 71 -9.92 -5.85 11.51
CA ASP A 71 -10.66 -5.06 10.53
C ASP A 71 -10.29 -5.56 9.12
N PRO A 72 -10.90 -6.66 8.66
CA PRO A 72 -10.50 -7.33 7.41
C PRO A 72 -10.85 -6.54 6.15
N VAL A 73 -11.67 -5.49 6.26
CA VAL A 73 -12.00 -4.61 5.13
C VAL A 73 -11.13 -3.34 5.12
N ALA A 74 -10.20 -3.19 6.07
CA ALA A 74 -9.31 -2.05 6.19
C ALA A 74 -10.05 -0.71 6.09
N THR A 75 -11.04 -0.48 6.96
CA THR A 75 -11.95 0.67 6.93
C THR A 75 -11.26 2.02 6.81
N SER A 76 -10.11 2.20 7.47
CA SER A 76 -9.29 3.42 7.38
C SER A 76 -8.79 3.72 5.97
N SER A 77 -8.65 2.71 5.10
CA SER A 77 -8.23 2.85 3.72
C SER A 77 -9.40 2.76 2.73
N CYS A 78 -10.26 1.74 2.84
CA CYS A 78 -11.28 1.47 1.82
C CYS A 78 -12.35 2.57 1.73
N TRP A 79 -12.65 3.27 2.83
CA TRP A 79 -13.56 4.43 2.82
C TRP A 79 -13.04 5.62 2.01
N HIS A 80 -11.74 5.65 1.71
CA HIS A 80 -11.09 6.71 0.94
C HIS A 80 -10.79 6.30 -0.52
N GLY A 81 -11.38 5.20 -0.99
CA GLY A 81 -11.19 4.71 -2.37
C GLY A 81 -9.92 3.89 -2.59
N VAL A 82 -9.22 3.50 -1.51
CA VAL A 82 -8.07 2.59 -1.58
C VAL A 82 -8.57 1.17 -1.80
N THR A 83 -7.99 0.49 -2.78
CA THR A 83 -8.33 -0.90 -3.15
C THR A 83 -7.18 -1.87 -2.98
N SER A 84 -5.97 -1.36 -2.72
CA SER A 84 -4.77 -2.16 -2.49
C SER A 84 -3.85 -1.41 -1.55
N VAL A 85 -3.22 -2.16 -0.64
CA VAL A 85 -2.28 -1.63 0.35
C VAL A 85 -0.99 -2.42 0.33
N VAL A 86 0.12 -1.75 0.59
CA VAL A 86 1.42 -2.38 0.82
C VAL A 86 1.70 -2.36 2.33
N LEU A 87 1.96 -3.55 2.89
CA LEU A 87 2.24 -3.79 4.30
C LEU A 87 3.76 -3.95 4.55
N GLY A 88 4.18 -3.99 5.81
CA GLY A 88 5.57 -4.27 6.18
C GLY A 88 6.52 -3.08 6.03
N ASN A 89 6.00 -1.86 6.17
CA ASN A 89 6.79 -0.64 6.07
C ASN A 89 7.59 -0.33 7.36
N CYS A 90 8.61 0.51 7.23
CA CYS A 90 9.44 1.02 8.33
C CYS A 90 10.08 -0.04 9.24
N GLY A 91 10.29 -1.26 8.72
CA GLY A 91 10.81 -2.38 9.51
C GLY A 91 9.82 -2.95 10.52
N VAL A 92 8.53 -2.61 10.39
CA VAL A 92 7.44 -3.11 11.23
C VAL A 92 6.56 -4.03 10.38
N THR A 93 6.57 -5.31 10.71
CA THR A 93 5.63 -6.29 10.14
C THR A 93 5.28 -7.35 11.18
N PHE A 94 4.14 -8.02 11.00
CA PHE A 94 3.66 -9.06 11.91
C PHE A 94 4.00 -10.48 11.43
N ALA A 95 4.57 -10.63 10.22
CA ALA A 95 5.00 -11.92 9.68
C ALA A 95 6.13 -11.79 8.64
N PRO A 96 6.99 -12.83 8.48
CA PRO A 96 7.12 -13.95 9.39
C PRO A 96 7.72 -13.50 10.73
N CYS A 97 7.30 -14.12 11.83
CA CYS A 97 7.99 -14.00 13.12
C CYS A 97 8.71 -15.32 13.40
N LYS A 98 10.05 -15.33 13.35
CA LYS A 98 10.89 -16.35 13.99
C LYS A 98 11.30 -15.89 15.40
N PRO A 99 11.66 -16.80 16.33
CA PRO A 99 11.25 -16.74 17.74
C PRO A 99 12.25 -16.03 18.65
N GLU A 100 13.02 -15.04 18.18
CA GLU A 100 13.89 -14.31 19.09
C GLU A 100 13.08 -13.21 19.78
N TYR A 101 12.67 -13.49 21.02
CA TYR A 101 12.06 -12.51 21.90
C TYR A 101 13.14 -11.91 22.80
N VAL A 102 13.41 -10.62 22.64
CA VAL A 102 14.43 -9.88 23.40
C VAL A 102 13.78 -8.84 24.28
N HIS A 103 14.48 -8.41 25.34
CA HIS A 103 14.03 -7.38 26.30
C HIS A 103 14.91 -6.13 26.20
N ASP A 104 14.97 -5.53 25.01
CA ASP A 104 15.90 -4.43 24.68
C ASP A 104 15.26 -3.04 24.62
N PHE A 105 13.94 -2.92 24.82
CA PHE A 105 13.29 -1.61 24.93
C PHE A 105 13.55 -0.94 26.29
N PRO A 106 13.44 0.40 26.37
CA PRO A 106 13.45 1.12 27.65
C PRO A 106 12.45 0.52 28.64
N GLY A 107 12.93 0.20 29.85
CA GLY A 107 12.12 -0.48 30.88
C GLY A 107 12.05 -2.01 30.75
N GLY A 108 12.80 -2.63 29.85
CA GLY A 108 12.88 -4.09 29.71
C GLY A 108 11.66 -4.72 29.01
N THR A 109 10.83 -3.91 28.35
CA THR A 109 9.71 -4.41 27.55
C THR A 109 10.22 -5.30 26.43
N GLY A 110 9.56 -6.44 26.23
CA GLY A 110 10.01 -7.42 25.25
C GLY A 110 9.43 -7.20 23.85
N ARG A 111 10.18 -7.61 22.82
CA ARG A 111 9.73 -7.62 21.42
C ARG A 111 10.28 -8.83 20.68
N PHE A 112 9.57 -9.26 19.65
CA PHE A 112 10.14 -10.17 18.66
C PHE A 112 11.07 -9.40 17.72
N VAL A 113 12.23 -9.97 17.39
CA VAL A 113 13.19 -9.39 16.45
C VAL A 113 13.36 -10.35 15.27
N GLN A 114 13.41 -9.76 14.07
CA GLN A 114 13.81 -10.45 12.86
C GLN A 114 14.95 -9.65 12.20
N ARG A 115 16.09 -10.31 12.03
CA ARG A 115 17.25 -9.73 11.33
C ARG A 115 17.11 -9.90 9.82
N GLY A 116 17.64 -8.96 9.06
CA GLY A 116 17.75 -9.07 7.60
C GLY A 116 18.71 -10.18 7.19
N ALA A 117 18.46 -10.79 6.04
CA ALA A 117 19.35 -11.77 5.42
C ALA A 117 19.67 -11.33 3.98
N GLY A 118 20.87 -11.66 3.50
CA GLY A 118 21.30 -11.36 2.11
C GLY A 118 22.18 -10.12 1.94
N TYR A 119 22.55 -9.44 3.03
CA TYR A 119 23.58 -8.40 3.05
C TYR A 119 24.48 -8.60 4.27
N ASP A 120 25.78 -8.42 4.09
CA ASP A 120 26.80 -8.70 5.12
C ASP A 120 27.32 -7.42 5.80
N CYS A 121 27.28 -6.30 5.08
CA CYS A 121 27.85 -5.03 5.51
C CYS A 121 27.01 -3.85 4.99
N THR A 122 26.87 -2.82 5.84
CA THR A 122 26.32 -1.52 5.45
C THR A 122 27.40 -0.46 5.65
N VAL A 123 27.75 0.25 4.58
CA VAL A 123 28.75 1.33 4.61
C VAL A 123 28.05 2.68 4.42
N VAL A 124 28.32 3.64 5.30
CA VAL A 124 27.81 5.01 5.21
C VAL A 124 28.97 5.98 5.29
N ASN A 125 29.09 6.91 4.32
CA ASN A 125 30.16 7.91 4.25
C ASN A 125 31.59 7.32 4.37
N GLY A 126 31.81 6.14 3.77
CA GLY A 126 33.11 5.45 3.79
C GLY A 126 33.42 4.70 5.08
N ARG A 127 32.47 4.62 6.03
CA ARG A 127 32.63 3.88 7.29
C ARG A 127 31.67 2.71 7.38
N VAL A 128 32.12 1.60 7.96
CA VAL A 128 31.30 0.40 8.18
C VAL A 128 30.35 0.67 9.34
N PHE A 129 29.05 0.79 9.07
CA PHE A 129 27.98 1.06 10.03
C PHE A 129 27.42 -0.24 10.65
N MET A 130 27.21 -1.26 9.81
CA MET A 130 26.80 -2.61 10.23
C MET A 130 27.74 -3.63 9.59
N GLU A 131 28.11 -4.69 10.32
CA GLU A 131 28.88 -5.82 9.81
C GLU A 131 28.44 -7.11 10.49
N GLY A 132 28.20 -8.18 9.73
CA GLY A 132 27.76 -9.47 10.27
C GLY A 132 26.43 -9.42 11.04
N GLY A 133 25.60 -8.40 10.75
CA GLY A 133 24.33 -8.17 11.46
C GLY A 133 24.46 -7.41 12.78
N GLU A 134 25.64 -6.91 13.14
CA GLU A 134 25.91 -6.13 14.36
C GLU A 134 26.28 -4.68 14.02
N HIS A 135 25.96 -3.75 14.94
CA HIS A 135 26.34 -2.34 14.80
C HIS A 135 27.80 -2.14 15.25
N THR A 136 28.62 -1.51 14.42
CA THR A 136 30.08 -1.39 14.67
C THR A 136 30.45 -0.33 15.70
N GLY A 137 29.51 0.56 16.03
CA GLY A 137 29.75 1.75 16.86
C GLY A 137 29.93 3.02 16.03
N GLU A 138 30.16 2.89 14.72
CA GLU A 138 30.16 4.04 13.81
C GLU A 138 28.72 4.54 13.60
N PRO A 139 28.46 5.85 13.66
CA PRO A 139 27.13 6.37 13.41
C PRO A 139 26.83 6.41 11.90
N ALA A 140 25.58 6.13 11.51
CA ALA A 140 25.12 6.33 10.13
C ALA A 140 25.04 7.82 9.71
N GLY A 141 25.25 8.75 10.64
CA GLY A 141 25.20 10.19 10.41
C GLY A 141 25.06 10.96 11.73
N THR A 142 24.66 12.23 11.64
CA THR A 142 24.42 13.07 12.81
C THR A 142 22.99 13.59 12.77
N VAL A 143 22.31 13.58 13.91
CA VAL A 143 21.00 14.24 14.04
C VAL A 143 21.21 15.75 13.94
N LEU A 144 20.72 16.36 12.87
CA LEU A 144 20.67 17.81 12.75
C LEU A 144 19.57 18.33 13.66
N ARG A 145 19.94 19.05 14.73
CA ARG A 145 19.00 19.77 15.57
C ARG A 145 18.99 21.22 15.15
N SER A 146 17.81 21.80 14.95
CA SER A 146 17.69 23.25 14.74
C SER A 146 18.23 23.95 15.98
N THR A 147 19.34 24.67 15.85
CA THR A 147 19.77 25.62 16.86
C THR A 147 18.86 26.84 16.71
N ALA A 148 18.01 27.08 17.71
CA ALA A 148 17.26 28.33 17.82
C ALA A 148 18.21 29.53 17.82
#